data_AF-A0A1H6SN71-F1
#
_entry.id   AF-A0A1H6SN71-F1
#
_cell.length_a   1.000
_cell.length_b   1.000
_cell.length_c   1.000
_cell.angle_alpha   90.00
_cell.angle_beta   90.00
_cell.angle_gamma   90.00
#
_symmetry.space_group_name_H-M   'P 1'
#
loop_
_entity.id
_entity.type
_entity.pdbx_description
1 polymer ?
#
loop_
_entity_poly.entity_id
_entity_poly.type
_entity_poly.pdbx_seq_one_letter_code
_entity_poly.pdbx_strand_id
1 'polypeptide(L)'
;MSDSATDGDRDSYELLVIGGGVAGLTAATFTARAGLTTLVVDHGESILRRNAHLENFPGFPAGVNPRLFADMLHAQATRNGAGYQQGLVDGLFGSLDEGFVATVGAVDDATERREIHAERVLISSWSDVSYLDDLGVDSRDAGSKQYIEDDGLGRTNIKGIYAAGRTAERYHQAVIAAGNGAEAAITLIHDSETPFYNDWVVPEGYFTDRGREVPPGCEEIDAAEQQARQAASRAAMQEYFSEVHEERQRTHPSLVEDEKGRVDWEK
;
A
#
# COMPACT_ATOMS: atom_id res chain seq x y z
N MET A 1 -36.94 23.77 16.48
CA MET A 1 -36.13 24.28 15.35
C MET A 1 -34.72 23.85 15.66
N SER A 2 -34.25 22.85 14.93
CA SER A 2 -33.07 22.05 15.23
C SER A 2 -31.79 22.85 14.99
N ASP A 3 -30.89 22.80 15.97
CA ASP A 3 -29.47 23.10 15.80
C ASP A 3 -28.90 22.18 14.72
N SER A 4 -28.54 22.75 13.57
CA SER A 4 -27.63 22.12 12.63
C SER A 4 -26.21 22.46 13.07
N ALA A 5 -25.66 21.61 13.95
CA ALA A 5 -24.22 21.53 14.09
C ALA A 5 -23.63 21.16 12.72
N THR A 6 -22.77 22.02 12.19
CA THR A 6 -21.92 21.71 11.04
C THR A 6 -20.95 20.61 11.47
N ASP A 7 -21.18 19.40 10.95
CA ASP A 7 -20.30 18.24 11.08
C ASP A 7 -18.99 18.55 10.35
N GLY A 8 -17.96 18.91 11.11
CA GLY A 8 -16.61 19.19 10.61
C GLY A 8 -15.75 17.94 10.67
N ASP A 9 -15.08 17.62 9.56
CA ASP A 9 -13.93 16.71 9.43
C ASP A 9 -14.05 15.35 10.13
N ARG A 10 -14.80 14.43 9.50
CA ARG A 10 -14.38 13.03 9.52
C ARG A 10 -13.55 12.81 8.27
N ASP A 11 -12.25 12.56 8.42
CA ASP A 11 -11.38 12.09 7.34
C ASP A 11 -11.92 10.73 6.86
N SER A 12 -12.87 10.77 5.92
CA SER A 12 -13.50 9.60 5.31
C SER A 12 -12.78 9.29 4.02
N TYR A 13 -12.24 8.06 3.92
CA TYR A 13 -11.50 7.59 2.76
C TYR A 13 -12.35 6.62 1.93
N GLU A 14 -12.17 6.59 0.62
CA GLU A 14 -12.74 5.52 -0.21
C GLU A 14 -12.02 4.19 0.03
N LEU A 15 -10.73 4.26 0.41
CA LEU A 15 -9.92 3.08 0.73
C LEU A 15 -8.96 3.31 1.89
N LEU A 16 -9.02 2.40 2.86
CA LEU A 16 -7.98 2.19 3.86
C LEU A 16 -7.12 0.97 3.52
N VAL A 17 -5.81 1.18 3.34
CA VAL A 17 -4.82 0.12 3.22
C VAL A 17 -4.15 -0.11 4.57
N ILE A 18 -4.28 -1.32 5.12
CA ILE A 18 -3.65 -1.71 6.38
C ILE A 18 -2.36 -2.47 6.07
N GLY A 19 -1.22 -1.85 6.40
CA GLY A 19 0.13 -2.34 6.15
C GLY A 19 0.83 -1.62 4.99
N GLY A 20 1.95 -0.94 5.28
CA GLY A 20 2.79 -0.23 4.31
C GLY A 20 3.93 -1.09 3.75
N GLY A 21 3.68 -2.39 3.59
CA GLY A 21 4.60 -3.31 2.92
C GLY A 21 4.58 -3.14 1.40
N VAL A 22 5.31 -4.03 0.70
CA VAL A 22 5.38 -4.01 -0.77
C VAL A 22 4.00 -4.13 -1.41
N ALA A 23 3.15 -5.03 -0.90
CA ALA A 23 1.80 -5.23 -1.42
C ALA A 23 0.93 -3.98 -1.20
N GLY A 24 0.87 -3.47 0.03
CA GLY A 24 0.06 -2.30 0.38
C GLY A 24 0.47 -1.02 -0.35
N LEU A 25 1.76 -0.70 -0.41
CA LEU A 25 2.24 0.49 -1.14
C LEU A 25 2.06 0.37 -2.65
N THR A 26 2.15 -0.86 -3.20
CA THR A 26 1.81 -1.09 -4.61
C THR A 26 0.31 -0.87 -4.82
N ALA A 27 -0.55 -1.46 -3.98
CA ALA A 27 -1.99 -1.28 -4.08
C ALA A 27 -2.41 0.20 -3.93
N ALA A 28 -1.79 0.93 -3.01
CA ALA A 28 -2.02 2.35 -2.79
C ALA A 28 -1.62 3.19 -4.00
N THR A 29 -0.51 2.85 -4.67
CA THR A 29 -0.13 3.51 -5.92
C THR A 29 -1.21 3.34 -6.98
N PHE A 30 -1.76 2.12 -7.13
CA PHE A 30 -2.77 1.85 -8.16
C PHE A 30 -4.10 2.56 -7.87
N THR A 31 -4.56 2.48 -6.64
CA THR A 31 -5.85 3.05 -6.20
C THR A 31 -5.83 4.56 -6.18
N ALA A 32 -4.75 5.19 -5.70
CA ALA A 32 -4.59 6.64 -5.78
C ALA A 32 -4.51 7.15 -7.23
N ARG A 33 -3.84 6.40 -8.12
CA ARG A 33 -3.83 6.70 -9.57
C ARG A 33 -5.20 6.60 -10.23
N ALA A 34 -6.06 5.72 -9.73
CA ALA A 34 -7.45 5.64 -10.19
C ALA A 34 -8.31 6.80 -9.65
N GLY A 35 -7.77 7.64 -8.76
CA GLY A 35 -8.48 8.78 -8.18
C GLY A 35 -9.17 8.48 -6.87
N LEU A 36 -9.01 7.28 -6.29
CA LEU A 36 -9.56 6.94 -4.98
C LEU A 36 -8.81 7.67 -3.88
N THR A 37 -9.56 8.29 -2.95
CA THR A 37 -9.04 8.81 -1.69
C THR A 37 -8.53 7.66 -0.82
N THR A 38 -7.23 7.40 -0.93
CA THR A 38 -6.57 6.23 -0.35
C THR A 38 -5.68 6.63 0.81
N LEU A 39 -5.82 5.98 1.97
CA LEU A 39 -4.91 6.10 3.10
C LEU A 39 -4.17 4.79 3.36
N VAL A 40 -2.85 4.86 3.54
CA VAL A 40 -2.05 3.75 4.07
C VAL A 40 -1.80 3.96 5.56
N VAL A 41 -2.18 2.98 6.39
CA VAL A 41 -1.76 2.92 7.79
C VAL A 41 -0.68 1.86 7.93
N ASP A 42 0.50 2.26 8.39
CA ASP A 42 1.65 1.38 8.54
C ASP A 42 2.36 1.56 9.88
N HIS A 43 2.83 0.46 10.46
CA HIS A 43 3.56 0.46 11.72
C HIS A 43 5.09 0.38 11.55
N GLY A 44 5.59 0.43 10.31
CA GLY A 44 7.03 0.57 10.00
C GLY A 44 7.84 -0.73 9.95
N GLU A 45 7.25 -1.88 10.29
CA GLU A 45 7.99 -3.14 10.48
C GLU A 45 7.93 -4.10 9.29
N SER A 46 7.87 -3.56 8.06
CA SER A 46 7.97 -4.37 6.85
C SER A 46 9.19 -5.29 6.91
N ILE A 47 8.97 -6.60 6.75
CA ILE A 47 10.03 -7.62 6.74
C ILE A 47 11.10 -7.27 5.70
N LEU A 48 10.73 -6.61 4.61
CA LEU A 48 11.66 -6.23 3.57
C LEU A 48 12.81 -5.39 4.12
N ARG A 49 12.53 -4.44 5.03
CA ARG A 49 13.52 -3.55 5.67
C ARG A 49 14.55 -4.29 6.53
N ARG A 50 14.35 -5.58 6.82
CA ARG A 50 15.26 -6.41 7.61
C ARG A 50 16.29 -7.19 6.77
N ASN A 51 16.10 -7.29 5.45
CA ASN A 51 16.99 -8.07 4.57
C ASN A 51 18.30 -7.35 4.26
N ALA A 52 19.41 -8.02 3.98
CA ALA A 52 20.67 -7.33 3.67
C ALA A 52 20.64 -6.64 2.28
N HIS A 53 20.07 -7.32 1.28
CA HIS A 53 20.00 -6.86 -0.11
C HIS A 53 18.80 -7.50 -0.82
N LEU A 54 18.18 -6.81 -1.78
CA LEU A 54 17.06 -7.33 -2.57
C LEU A 54 17.56 -7.61 -3.99
N GLU A 55 17.81 -8.89 -4.29
CA GLU A 55 18.57 -9.28 -5.49
C GLU A 55 17.71 -9.48 -6.75
N ASN A 56 16.45 -9.89 -6.60
CA ASN A 56 15.65 -10.46 -7.69
C ASN A 56 14.40 -9.63 -8.05
N PHE A 57 14.35 -8.35 -7.70
CA PHE A 57 13.26 -7.46 -8.12
C PHE A 57 13.53 -6.91 -9.54
N PRO A 58 12.64 -7.15 -10.52
CA PRO A 58 12.85 -6.68 -11.90
C PRO A 58 13.07 -5.17 -11.98
N GLY A 59 14.00 -4.75 -12.84
CA GLY A 59 14.41 -3.35 -12.98
C GLY A 59 15.64 -2.96 -12.16
N PHE A 60 16.07 -3.79 -11.21
CA PHE A 60 17.29 -3.60 -10.43
C PHE A 60 18.34 -4.68 -10.78
N PRO A 61 19.15 -4.48 -11.84
CA PRO A 61 20.04 -5.52 -12.37
C PRO A 61 21.14 -5.99 -11.41
N ALA A 62 21.49 -5.17 -10.42
CA ALA A 62 22.44 -5.51 -9.36
C ALA A 62 21.75 -5.66 -7.99
N GLY A 63 20.42 -5.79 -7.98
CA GLY A 63 19.59 -5.66 -6.79
C GLY A 63 19.55 -4.22 -6.27
N VAL A 64 18.92 -4.05 -5.11
CA VAL A 64 18.69 -2.75 -4.47
C VAL A 64 18.73 -2.87 -2.95
N ASN A 65 19.20 -1.81 -2.27
CA ASN A 65 19.06 -1.70 -0.83
C ASN A 65 17.56 -1.75 -0.47
N PRO A 66 17.10 -2.71 0.36
CA PRO A 66 15.65 -2.87 0.51
C PRO A 66 14.96 -1.83 1.40
N ARG A 67 15.69 -0.93 2.09
CA ARG A 67 15.11 0.22 2.82
C ARG A 67 14.85 1.32 1.81
N LEU A 68 15.87 1.63 1.00
CA LEU A 68 15.75 2.54 -0.13
C LEU A 68 14.59 2.15 -1.04
N PHE A 69 14.46 0.86 -1.36
CA PHE A 69 13.34 0.38 -2.16
C PHE A 69 11.97 0.60 -1.49
N ALA A 70 11.88 0.39 -0.17
CA ALA A 70 10.63 0.65 0.57
C ALA A 70 10.30 2.15 0.60
N ASP A 71 11.30 3.02 0.75
CA ASP A 71 11.13 4.47 0.71
C ASP A 71 10.70 4.95 -0.68
N MET A 72 11.29 4.38 -1.74
CA MET A 72 10.87 4.65 -3.12
C MET A 72 9.43 4.20 -3.39
N LEU A 73 8.99 3.05 -2.85
CA LEU A 73 7.59 2.62 -2.95
C LEU A 73 6.65 3.58 -2.23
N HIS A 74 7.03 4.05 -1.03
CA HIS A 74 6.25 5.01 -0.27
C HIS A 74 6.16 6.36 -1.02
N ALA A 75 7.28 6.84 -1.55
CA ALA A 75 7.33 8.05 -2.36
C ALA A 75 6.51 7.92 -3.65
N GLN A 76 6.49 6.74 -4.27
CA GLN A 76 5.67 6.49 -5.45
C GLN A 76 4.18 6.55 -5.10
N ALA A 77 3.74 5.91 -4.02
CA ALA A 77 2.34 5.93 -3.59
C ALA A 77 1.88 7.37 -3.27
N THR A 78 2.64 8.09 -2.46
CA THR A 78 2.33 9.49 -2.06
C THR A 78 2.38 10.46 -3.23
N ARG A 79 3.34 10.31 -4.15
CA ARG A 79 3.40 11.10 -5.41
C ARG A 79 2.14 10.94 -6.26
N ASN A 80 1.46 9.79 -6.18
CA ASN A 80 0.21 9.55 -6.90
C ASN A 80 -1.04 9.92 -6.07
N GLY A 81 -0.88 10.51 -4.89
CA GLY A 81 -1.99 11.04 -4.08
C GLY A 81 -2.41 10.16 -2.90
N ALA A 82 -1.74 9.04 -2.64
CA ALA A 82 -2.04 8.26 -1.44
C ALA A 82 -1.61 9.02 -0.18
N GLY A 83 -2.50 9.08 0.82
CA GLY A 83 -2.14 9.48 2.17
C GLY A 83 -1.32 8.40 2.86
N TYR A 84 -0.52 8.80 3.85
CA TYR A 84 0.25 7.88 4.67
C TYR A 84 0.19 8.30 6.14
N GLN A 85 -0.04 7.33 7.00
CA GLN A 85 -0.10 7.54 8.43
C GLN A 85 0.60 6.40 9.17
N GLN A 86 1.48 6.77 10.10
CA GLN A 86 2.09 5.80 10.98
C GLN A 86 1.11 5.36 12.08
N GLY A 87 0.96 4.06 12.31
CA GLY A 87 0.08 3.52 13.33
C GLY A 87 -0.11 2.01 13.24
N LEU A 88 -0.62 1.42 14.33
CA LEU A 88 -1.01 0.02 14.39
C LEU A 88 -2.53 -0.07 14.43
N VAL A 89 -3.13 -0.77 13.46
CA VAL A 89 -4.56 -1.10 13.52
C VAL A 89 -4.76 -2.26 14.49
N ASP A 90 -5.64 -2.08 15.47
CA ASP A 90 -5.95 -3.11 16.48
C ASP A 90 -7.43 -3.47 16.57
N GLY A 91 -8.28 -2.79 15.79
CA GLY A 91 -9.68 -3.17 15.60
C GLY A 91 -10.19 -2.67 14.27
N LEU A 92 -11.07 -3.45 13.64
CA LEU A 92 -11.79 -3.06 12.43
C LEU A 92 -13.24 -3.53 12.54
N PHE A 93 -14.18 -2.62 12.27
CA PHE A 93 -15.62 -2.85 12.42
C PHE A 93 -16.38 -2.26 11.23
N GLY A 94 -17.63 -2.67 11.08
CA GLY A 94 -18.56 -2.09 10.10
C GLY A 94 -18.85 -3.00 8.91
N SER A 95 -19.31 -2.40 7.82
CA SER A 95 -19.71 -3.10 6.61
C SER A 95 -19.62 -2.19 5.40
N LEU A 96 -19.72 -2.74 4.19
CA LEU A 96 -19.72 -1.92 2.97
C LEU A 96 -20.89 -0.92 2.91
N ASP A 97 -22.05 -1.25 3.50
CA ASP A 97 -23.23 -0.38 3.45
C ASP A 97 -23.14 0.80 4.45
N GLU A 98 -22.43 0.63 5.57
CA GLU A 98 -22.30 1.63 6.64
C GLU A 98 -20.92 2.30 6.67
N GLY A 99 -19.96 1.79 5.90
CA GLY A 99 -18.54 2.09 6.03
C GLY A 99 -17.85 1.23 7.09
N PHE A 100 -16.53 1.13 6.96
CA PHE A 100 -15.65 0.51 7.93
C PHE A 100 -15.02 1.57 8.83
N VAL A 101 -14.76 1.19 10.08
CA VAL A 101 -14.08 2.00 11.08
C VAL A 101 -12.90 1.22 11.62
N ALA A 102 -11.69 1.74 11.42
CA ALA A 102 -10.46 1.19 11.97
C ALA A 102 -10.03 1.96 13.21
N THR A 103 -9.77 1.23 14.29
CA THR A 103 -9.11 1.78 15.48
C THR A 103 -7.61 1.69 15.29
N VAL A 104 -6.93 2.84 15.37
CA VAL A 104 -5.49 2.96 15.13
C VAL A 104 -4.80 3.49 16.38
N GLY A 105 -3.88 2.71 16.92
CA GLY A 105 -2.98 3.13 17.99
C GLY A 105 -1.76 3.85 17.47
N ALA A 106 -1.25 4.81 18.25
CA ALA A 106 0.06 5.39 18.01
C ALA A 106 1.16 4.34 18.24
N VAL A 107 2.22 4.37 17.44
CA VAL A 107 3.34 3.42 17.56
C VAL A 107 4.08 3.58 18.89
N ASP A 108 4.14 4.80 19.42
CA ASP A 108 4.87 5.14 20.65
C ASP A 108 3.98 5.33 21.89
N ASP A 109 2.66 5.36 21.72
CA ASP A 109 1.71 5.54 22.81
C ASP A 109 0.49 4.61 22.65
N ALA A 110 0.48 3.52 23.42
CA ALA A 110 -0.59 2.53 23.39
C ALA A 110 -1.92 3.05 23.96
N THR A 111 -1.94 4.24 24.59
CA THR A 111 -3.16 4.85 25.16
C THR A 111 -3.84 5.80 24.19
N GLU A 112 -3.12 6.30 23.18
CA GLU A 112 -3.70 7.14 22.14
C GLU A 112 -4.33 6.28 21.05
N ARG A 113 -5.64 6.46 20.85
CA ARG A 113 -6.43 5.79 19.82
C ARG A 113 -7.15 6.84 18.98
N ARG A 114 -7.16 6.61 17.67
CA ARG A 114 -7.96 7.37 16.70
C ARG A 114 -8.76 6.42 15.83
N GLU A 115 -9.91 6.90 15.39
CA GLU A 115 -10.77 6.20 14.44
C GLU A 115 -10.50 6.72 13.04
N ILE A 116 -10.45 5.80 12.07
CA ILE A 116 -10.35 6.12 10.65
C ILE A 116 -11.53 5.49 9.95
N HIS A 117 -12.26 6.30 9.18
CA HIS A 117 -13.42 5.84 8.43
C HIS A 117 -13.03 5.56 6.98
N ALA A 118 -13.45 4.42 6.44
CA ALA A 118 -13.27 4.11 5.03
C ALA A 118 -14.41 3.29 4.43
N GLU A 119 -14.71 3.47 3.15
CA GLU A 119 -15.74 2.65 2.46
C GLU A 119 -15.27 1.20 2.24
N ARG A 120 -13.99 1.03 1.91
CA ARG A 120 -13.38 -0.28 1.63
C ARG A 120 -12.03 -0.39 2.36
N VAL A 121 -11.62 -1.62 2.60
CA VAL A 121 -10.37 -1.93 3.31
C VAL A 121 -9.56 -2.95 2.52
N LEU A 122 -8.27 -2.68 2.32
CA LEU A 122 -7.31 -3.63 1.79
C LEU A 122 -6.29 -4.00 2.86
N ILE A 123 -6.23 -5.28 3.18
CA ILE A 123 -5.38 -5.83 4.23
C ILE A 123 -4.12 -6.40 3.61
N SER A 124 -2.97 -5.88 4.03
CA SER A 124 -1.66 -6.39 3.64
C SER A 124 -0.66 -6.46 4.81
N SER A 125 -1.18 -6.34 6.05
CA SER A 125 -0.45 -6.47 7.31
C SER A 125 -0.25 -7.94 7.68
N TRP A 126 0.95 -8.31 8.11
CA TRP A 126 1.30 -9.69 8.50
C TRP A 126 2.05 -9.69 9.84
N SER A 127 1.91 -10.69 10.72
CA SER A 127 1.19 -11.98 10.61
C SER A 127 -0.10 -12.09 11.42
N ASP A 128 -0.39 -11.07 12.23
CA ASP A 128 -1.50 -11.06 13.16
C ASP A 128 -2.68 -10.35 12.50
N VAL A 129 -3.83 -11.01 12.47
CA VAL A 129 -5.07 -10.49 11.89
C VAL A 129 -6.21 -10.48 12.92
N SER A 130 -5.90 -10.63 14.22
CA SER A 130 -6.89 -10.63 15.31
C SER A 130 -7.75 -9.36 15.37
N TYR A 131 -7.27 -8.25 14.81
CA TYR A 131 -8.05 -7.01 14.66
C TYR A 131 -9.27 -7.16 13.73
N LEU A 132 -9.42 -8.30 13.04
CA LEU A 132 -10.56 -8.65 12.17
C LEU A 132 -11.56 -9.59 12.84
N ASP A 133 -11.31 -10.07 14.06
CA ASP A 133 -12.09 -11.15 14.69
C ASP A 133 -13.59 -10.81 14.76
N ASP A 134 -13.93 -9.55 15.01
CA ASP A 134 -15.31 -9.07 15.11
C ASP A 134 -16.04 -8.95 13.76
N LEU A 135 -15.31 -8.96 12.64
CA LEU A 135 -15.88 -8.95 11.29
C LEU A 135 -16.16 -10.35 10.74
N GLY A 136 -15.56 -11.39 11.31
CA GLY A 136 -15.69 -12.75 10.81
C GLY A 136 -15.06 -12.96 9.43
N VAL A 137 -13.92 -12.32 9.16
CA VAL A 137 -13.14 -12.57 7.95
C VAL A 137 -12.58 -14.00 8.00
N ASP A 138 -12.84 -14.79 6.96
CA ASP A 138 -12.37 -16.18 6.91
C ASP A 138 -10.84 -16.22 6.88
N SER A 139 -10.26 -17.03 7.77
CA SER A 139 -8.83 -17.17 7.91
C SER A 139 -8.41 -18.58 8.33
N ARG A 140 -7.16 -18.90 8.02
CA ARG A 140 -6.55 -20.20 8.30
C ARG A 140 -5.32 -20.05 9.19
N ASP A 141 -5.29 -20.82 10.27
CA ASP A 141 -4.12 -20.94 11.13
C ASP A 141 -3.04 -21.84 10.51
N ALA A 142 -1.79 -21.43 10.65
CA ALA A 142 -0.60 -22.16 10.22
C ALA A 142 0.55 -21.98 11.21
N GLY A 143 0.41 -22.60 12.39
CA GLY A 143 1.36 -22.43 13.48
C GLY A 143 1.16 -21.07 14.15
N SER A 144 2.20 -20.23 14.18
CA SER A 144 2.15 -18.89 14.77
C SER A 144 1.68 -17.80 13.78
N LYS A 145 1.02 -18.19 12.69
CA LYS A 145 0.66 -17.30 11.58
C LYS A 145 -0.77 -17.55 11.18
N GLN A 146 -1.45 -16.49 10.79
CA GLN A 146 -2.78 -16.52 10.22
C GLN A 146 -2.72 -16.01 8.78
N TYR A 147 -3.55 -16.59 7.91
CA TYR A 147 -3.70 -16.16 6.54
C TYR A 147 -5.18 -15.93 6.24
N ILE A 148 -5.49 -14.81 5.61
CA ILE A 148 -6.85 -14.49 5.17
C ILE A 148 -7.15 -15.29 3.90
N GLU A 149 -8.33 -15.88 3.86
CA GLU A 149 -8.84 -16.56 2.67
C GLU A 149 -9.42 -15.55 1.68
N ASP A 150 -9.04 -15.67 0.41
CA ASP A 150 -9.53 -14.83 -0.67
C ASP A 150 -9.95 -15.65 -1.91
N ASP A 151 -10.63 -15.00 -2.85
CA ASP A 151 -11.08 -15.59 -4.12
C ASP A 151 -9.97 -15.81 -5.17
N GLY A 152 -8.72 -15.52 -4.81
CA GLY A 152 -7.57 -15.53 -5.72
C GLY A 152 -7.31 -14.19 -6.42
N LEU A 153 -8.26 -13.26 -6.37
CA LEU A 153 -8.15 -11.89 -6.89
C LEU A 153 -8.15 -10.84 -5.76
N GLY A 154 -8.08 -11.29 -4.52
CA GLY A 154 -8.01 -10.45 -3.32
C GLY A 154 -9.33 -10.22 -2.60
N ARG A 155 -10.50 -10.71 -3.08
CA ARG A 155 -11.76 -10.52 -2.33
C ARG A 155 -11.89 -11.53 -1.20
N THR A 156 -12.23 -11.05 0.00
CA THR A 156 -12.55 -11.93 1.14
C THR A 156 -14.03 -12.33 1.15
N ASN A 157 -14.44 -13.12 2.15
CA ASN A 157 -15.86 -13.43 2.41
C ASN A 157 -16.68 -12.18 2.83
N ILE A 158 -16.04 -11.11 3.31
CA ILE A 158 -16.68 -9.86 3.68
C ILE A 158 -16.59 -8.86 2.51
N LYS A 159 -17.73 -8.45 1.98
CA LYS A 159 -17.78 -7.44 0.90
C LYS A 159 -17.14 -6.14 1.34
N GLY A 160 -16.31 -5.56 0.47
CA GLY A 160 -15.56 -4.33 0.77
C GLY A 160 -14.24 -4.58 1.51
N ILE A 161 -13.95 -5.82 1.93
CA ILE A 161 -12.65 -6.21 2.50
C ILE A 161 -11.87 -7.05 1.48
N TYR A 162 -10.65 -6.60 1.24
CA TYR A 162 -9.70 -7.22 0.32
C TYR A 162 -8.43 -7.63 1.08
N ALA A 163 -7.73 -8.65 0.58
CA ALA A 163 -6.46 -9.10 1.14
C ALA A 163 -5.39 -9.22 0.04
N ALA A 164 -4.14 -8.86 0.37
CA ALA A 164 -3.03 -8.91 -0.57
C ALA A 164 -1.70 -9.30 0.09
N GLY A 165 -0.82 -9.86 -0.74
CA GLY A 165 0.54 -10.20 -0.35
C GLY A 165 0.60 -11.38 0.61
N ARG A 166 1.47 -11.29 1.63
CA ARG A 166 1.77 -12.45 2.47
C ARG A 166 0.59 -12.88 3.34
N THR A 167 -0.30 -11.95 3.69
CA THR A 167 -1.49 -12.20 4.49
C THR A 167 -2.53 -13.02 3.73
N ALA A 168 -2.61 -12.88 2.41
CA ALA A 168 -3.41 -13.73 1.52
C ALA A 168 -2.64 -15.00 1.07
N GLU A 169 -1.80 -15.55 1.95
CA GLU A 169 -0.97 -16.75 1.75
C GLU A 169 -0.05 -16.76 0.50
N ARG A 170 0.18 -15.61 -0.16
CA ARG A 170 1.04 -15.58 -1.36
C ARG A 170 2.48 -15.95 -1.05
N TYR A 171 3.16 -16.49 -2.06
CA TYR A 171 4.57 -16.88 -1.94
C TYR A 171 5.44 -15.71 -1.48
N HIS A 172 6.41 -16.03 -0.64
CA HIS A 172 7.21 -15.04 0.08
C HIS A 172 8.32 -14.45 -0.80
N GLN A 173 7.95 -13.57 -1.73
CA GLN A 173 8.86 -12.84 -2.63
C GLN A 173 8.34 -11.41 -2.82
N ALA A 174 9.22 -10.42 -2.85
CA ALA A 174 8.84 -9.01 -2.97
C ALA A 174 8.07 -8.72 -4.28
N VAL A 175 8.52 -9.29 -5.41
CA VAL A 175 7.83 -9.13 -6.70
C VAL A 175 6.44 -9.78 -6.73
N ILE A 176 6.26 -10.89 -6.01
CA ILE A 176 4.95 -11.56 -5.89
C ILE A 176 4.03 -10.70 -5.03
N ALA A 177 4.53 -10.13 -3.93
CA ALA A 177 3.77 -9.20 -3.10
C ALA A 177 3.35 -7.94 -3.89
N ALA A 178 4.24 -7.38 -4.71
CA ALA A 178 3.91 -6.25 -5.59
C ALA A 178 2.83 -6.64 -6.61
N GLY A 179 3.02 -7.74 -7.33
CA GLY A 179 2.06 -8.21 -8.33
C GLY A 179 0.67 -8.49 -7.75
N ASN A 180 0.59 -9.19 -6.61
CA ASN A 180 -0.69 -9.47 -5.98
C ASN A 180 -1.31 -8.23 -5.31
N GLY A 181 -0.50 -7.28 -4.82
CA GLY A 181 -1.00 -5.97 -4.38
C GLY A 181 -1.64 -5.17 -5.51
N ALA A 182 -1.01 -5.17 -6.70
CA ALA A 182 -1.59 -4.57 -7.90
C ALA A 182 -2.87 -5.27 -8.36
N GLU A 183 -2.89 -6.61 -8.34
CA GLU A 183 -4.07 -7.41 -8.69
C GLU A 183 -5.26 -7.10 -7.78
N ALA A 184 -5.06 -7.14 -6.45
CA ALA A 184 -6.10 -6.79 -5.48
C ALA A 184 -6.59 -5.34 -5.63
N ALA A 185 -5.69 -4.40 -5.95
CA ALA A 185 -6.06 -3.02 -6.24
C ALA A 185 -6.92 -2.88 -7.51
N ILE A 186 -6.58 -3.58 -8.60
CA ILE A 186 -7.39 -3.56 -9.82
C ILE A 186 -8.76 -4.18 -9.57
N THR A 187 -8.81 -5.28 -8.82
CA THR A 187 -10.07 -5.90 -8.38
C THR A 187 -10.93 -4.89 -7.59
N LEU A 188 -10.32 -4.16 -6.68
CA LEU A 188 -11.00 -3.13 -5.89
C LEU A 188 -11.51 -1.97 -6.75
N ILE A 189 -10.68 -1.44 -7.65
CA ILE A 189 -11.04 -0.35 -8.58
C ILE A 189 -12.23 -0.77 -9.46
N HIS A 190 -12.25 -2.03 -9.89
CA HIS A 190 -13.40 -2.56 -10.63
C HIS A 190 -14.67 -2.59 -9.77
N ASP A 191 -14.57 -3.01 -8.52
CA ASP A 191 -15.70 -3.08 -7.58
C ASP A 191 -16.17 -1.71 -7.06
N SER A 192 -15.34 -0.67 -7.18
CA SER A 192 -15.71 0.71 -6.89
C SER A 192 -16.37 1.44 -8.07
N GLU A 193 -16.52 0.77 -9.21
CA GLU A 193 -17.02 1.36 -10.48
C GLU A 193 -16.18 2.57 -10.96
N THR A 194 -14.97 2.73 -10.43
CA THR A 194 -14.05 3.77 -10.82
C THR A 194 -13.55 3.51 -12.25
N PRO A 195 -13.51 4.51 -13.14
CA PRO A 195 -13.01 4.32 -14.49
C PRO A 195 -11.58 3.75 -14.48
N PHE A 196 -11.36 2.73 -15.30
CA PHE A 196 -10.02 2.16 -15.51
C PHE A 196 -9.04 3.20 -16.07
N TYR A 197 -7.78 3.13 -15.64
CA TYR A 197 -6.67 3.94 -16.15
C TYR A 197 -5.53 3.03 -16.62
N ASN A 198 -4.72 3.50 -17.58
CA ASN A 198 -3.51 2.81 -18.00
C ASN A 198 -2.30 3.26 -17.19
N ASP A 199 -1.40 2.33 -16.89
CA ASP A 199 -0.11 2.60 -16.25
C ASP A 199 0.92 3.26 -17.18
N TRP A 200 0.54 3.54 -18.43
CA TRP A 200 1.35 4.19 -19.46
C TRP A 200 0.59 5.30 -20.18
N VAL A 201 1.37 6.16 -20.83
CA VAL A 201 0.90 7.26 -21.68
C VAL A 201 1.57 7.14 -23.05
N VAL A 202 0.93 7.70 -24.08
CA VAL A 202 1.42 7.64 -25.47
C VAL A 202 1.76 9.03 -26.00
N PRO A 203 2.61 9.16 -27.03
CA PRO A 203 2.81 10.44 -27.68
C PRO A 203 1.52 10.92 -28.36
N GLU A 204 1.34 12.24 -28.42
CA GLU A 204 0.33 12.91 -29.23
C GLU A 204 0.30 12.34 -30.66
N GLY A 205 -0.90 12.10 -31.17
CA GLY A 205 -1.12 11.48 -32.48
C GLY A 205 -1.23 9.95 -32.45
N TYR A 206 -0.86 9.27 -31.36
CA TYR A 206 -0.81 7.80 -31.34
C TYR A 206 -2.15 7.15 -31.71
N PHE A 207 -3.26 7.62 -31.16
CA PHE A 207 -4.63 7.24 -31.54
C PHE A 207 -5.20 8.22 -32.57
N THR A 208 -5.03 9.52 -32.32
CA THR A 208 -5.72 10.59 -33.05
C THR A 208 -5.29 10.71 -34.52
N ASP A 209 -4.01 10.49 -34.87
CA ASP A 209 -3.55 10.49 -36.27
C ASP A 209 -4.11 9.31 -37.08
N ARG A 210 -4.57 8.26 -36.40
CA ARG A 210 -5.24 7.10 -37.02
C ARG A 210 -6.75 7.29 -37.09
N GLY A 211 -7.26 8.50 -36.82
CA GLY A 211 -8.69 8.81 -36.80
C GLY A 211 -9.45 8.09 -35.69
N ARG A 212 -8.77 7.74 -34.58
CA ARG A 212 -9.38 7.09 -33.41
C ARG A 212 -9.45 8.08 -32.26
N GLU A 213 -10.54 8.04 -31.51
CA GLU A 213 -10.60 8.72 -30.21
C GLU A 213 -9.61 8.09 -29.23
N VAL A 214 -9.07 8.90 -28.33
CA VAL A 214 -8.24 8.43 -27.22
C VAL A 214 -9.12 7.57 -26.31
N PRO A 215 -8.78 6.28 -26.09
CA PRO A 215 -9.59 5.42 -25.23
C PRO A 215 -9.71 5.97 -23.80
N PRO A 216 -10.82 5.70 -23.10
CA PRO A 216 -10.92 6.02 -21.68
C PRO A 216 -9.73 5.47 -20.88
N GLY A 217 -9.16 6.29 -20.00
CA GLY A 217 -7.99 5.93 -19.20
C GLY A 217 -6.66 5.98 -19.95
N CYS A 218 -6.62 6.36 -21.23
CA CYS A 218 -5.39 6.67 -21.96
C CYS A 218 -5.13 8.18 -21.97
N GLU A 219 -3.86 8.55 -22.04
CA GLU A 219 -3.41 9.94 -22.21
C GLU A 219 -2.46 10.01 -23.40
N GLU A 220 -2.70 10.98 -24.29
CA GLU A 220 -1.75 11.43 -25.31
C GLU A 220 -1.02 12.66 -24.79
N ILE A 221 0.32 12.62 -24.76
CA ILE A 221 1.16 13.72 -24.29
C ILE A 221 2.05 14.26 -25.40
N ASP A 222 2.24 15.57 -25.42
CA ASP A 222 3.14 16.20 -26.38
C ASP A 222 4.62 15.90 -26.07
N ALA A 223 5.51 16.29 -26.98
CA ALA A 223 6.94 16.05 -26.83
C ALA A 223 7.57 16.83 -25.64
N ALA A 224 7.01 17.97 -25.26
CA ALA A 224 7.52 18.77 -24.15
C ALA A 224 7.19 18.10 -22.81
N GLU A 225 5.97 17.63 -22.64
CA GLU A 225 5.52 16.88 -21.47
C GLU A 225 6.25 15.54 -21.36
N GLN A 226 6.47 14.85 -22.48
CA GLN A 226 7.29 13.64 -22.49
C GLN A 226 8.71 13.91 -21.97
N GLN A 227 9.36 14.97 -22.45
CA GLN A 227 10.70 15.35 -21.99
C GLN A 227 10.71 15.76 -20.52
N ALA A 228 9.68 16.48 -20.05
CA ALA A 228 9.54 16.87 -18.66
C ALA A 228 9.40 15.65 -17.74
N ARG A 229 8.53 14.68 -18.08
CA ARG A 229 8.37 13.43 -17.33
C ARG A 229 9.66 12.59 -17.30
N GLN A 230 10.39 12.53 -18.42
CA GLN A 230 11.69 11.84 -18.48
C GLN A 230 12.75 12.51 -17.60
N ALA A 231 12.82 13.84 -17.64
CA ALA A 231 13.75 14.60 -16.81
C ALA A 231 13.45 14.42 -15.32
N ALA A 232 12.18 14.49 -14.93
CA ALA A 232 11.74 14.27 -13.56
C ALA A 232 12.04 12.84 -13.07
N SER A 233 11.76 11.83 -13.90
CA SER A 233 12.07 10.42 -13.60
C SER A 233 13.57 10.21 -13.38
N ARG A 234 14.41 10.74 -14.27
CA ARG A 234 15.87 10.64 -14.13
C ARG A 234 16.38 11.37 -12.88
N ALA A 235 15.88 12.57 -12.61
CA ALA A 235 16.28 13.34 -11.43
C ALA A 235 15.93 12.60 -10.13
N ALA A 236 14.71 12.08 -10.01
CA ALA A 236 14.30 11.30 -8.84
C ALA A 236 15.18 10.06 -8.62
N MET A 237 15.47 9.31 -9.69
CA MET A 237 16.38 8.16 -9.59
C MET A 237 17.80 8.56 -9.22
N GLN A 238 18.32 9.69 -9.71
CA GLN A 238 19.63 10.18 -9.33
C GLN A 238 19.67 10.56 -7.84
N GLU A 239 18.61 11.18 -7.32
CA GLU A 239 18.49 11.58 -5.92
C GLU A 239 18.46 10.36 -4.98
N TYR A 240 17.60 9.37 -5.24
CA TYR A 240 17.51 8.16 -4.40
C TYR A 240 18.79 7.34 -4.37
N PHE A 241 19.59 7.40 -5.43
CA PHE A 241 20.82 6.60 -5.56
C PHE A 241 22.10 7.42 -5.41
N SER A 242 22.03 8.71 -5.06
CA SER A 242 23.23 9.55 -4.94
C SER A 242 24.06 9.22 -3.71
N GLU A 243 23.41 8.81 -2.63
CA GLU A 243 24.05 8.56 -1.33
C GLU A 243 23.71 7.17 -0.80
N VAL A 244 24.53 6.70 0.15
CA VAL A 244 24.24 5.45 0.87
C VAL A 244 23.07 5.70 1.81
N HIS A 245 22.11 4.78 1.82
CA HIS A 245 20.97 4.83 2.73
C HIS A 245 21.43 4.90 4.20
N GLU A 246 20.91 5.87 4.96
CA GLU A 246 21.37 6.15 6.33
C GLU A 246 20.97 5.05 7.33
N GLU A 247 19.76 4.48 7.17
CA GLU A 247 19.31 3.41 8.06
C GLU A 247 20.10 2.12 7.83
N ARG A 248 20.60 1.57 8.93
CA ARG A 248 21.25 0.26 8.96
C ARG A 248 20.23 -0.88 8.96
N GLN A 249 20.66 -2.05 8.52
CA GLN A 249 19.86 -3.26 8.63
C GLN A 249 19.55 -3.59 10.09
N ARG A 250 18.26 -3.62 10.44
CA ARG A 250 17.76 -4.12 11.74
C ARG A 250 17.79 -5.66 11.77
N THR A 251 18.09 -6.24 12.93
CA THR A 251 18.06 -7.70 13.14
C THR A 251 16.63 -8.20 13.38
N HIS A 252 16.44 -9.52 13.56
CA HIS A 252 15.12 -10.08 13.87
C HIS A 252 14.62 -9.60 15.24
N PRO A 253 13.35 -9.17 15.39
CA PRO A 253 12.84 -8.61 16.66
C PRO A 253 12.88 -9.57 17.86
N SER A 254 12.92 -10.88 17.61
CA SER A 254 13.03 -11.88 18.69
C SER A 254 14.43 -12.00 19.28
N LEU A 255 15.45 -11.35 18.68
CA LEU A 255 16.80 -11.32 19.23
C LEU A 255 16.86 -10.21 20.27
N VAL A 256 16.93 -10.58 21.55
CA VAL A 256 16.92 -9.64 22.69
C VAL A 256 18.31 -9.35 23.26
N GLU A 257 19.28 -10.23 22.99
CA GLU A 257 20.68 -10.04 23.34
C GLU A 257 21.52 -10.09 22.06
N ASP A 258 22.32 -9.05 21.80
CA ASP A 258 23.23 -9.06 20.67
C ASP A 258 24.56 -8.37 20.99
N GLU A 259 25.59 -9.19 21.13
CA GLU A 259 26.98 -8.75 21.31
C GLU A 259 27.49 -7.92 20.14
N LYS A 260 26.83 -7.97 18.97
CA LYS A 260 27.14 -7.15 17.79
C LYS A 260 26.40 -5.79 17.75
N GLY A 261 25.59 -5.48 18.77
CA GLY A 261 24.92 -4.19 18.91
C GLY A 261 23.85 -3.89 17.85
N ARG A 262 23.18 -4.90 17.29
CA ARG A 262 22.13 -4.77 16.27
C ARG A 262 20.71 -4.78 16.83
N VAL A 263 20.57 -4.98 18.15
CA VAL A 263 19.28 -5.07 18.87
C VAL A 263 18.88 -3.73 19.46
N ASP A 264 19.83 -2.81 19.64
CA ASP A 264 19.58 -1.51 20.26
C ASP A 264 20.00 -0.37 19.33
N TRP A 265 19.06 0.00 18.45
CA TRP A 265 19.13 1.23 17.65
C TRP A 265 18.15 2.30 18.18
N GLU A 266 17.61 2.06 19.40
CA GLU A 266 16.59 2.79 20.17
C GLU A 266 15.40 3.34 19.34
N LYS A 267 14.33 2.52 19.18
CA LYS A 267 13.02 2.86 18.56
C LYS A 267 13.07 3.36 17.10
#